data_AF-A0A9E6X8M1-F1
#
_entry.id   AF-A0A9E6X8M1-F1
#
_cell.length_a   1.000
_cell.length_b   1.000
_cell.length_c   1.000
_cell.angle_alpha   90.00
_cell.angle_beta   90.00
_cell.angle_gamma   90.00
#
_symmetry.space_group_name_H-M   'P 1'
#
loop_
_entity.id
_entity.type
_entity.pdbx_description
1 polymer ?
#
loop_
_entity_poly.entity_id
_entity_poly.type
_entity_poly.pdbx_seq_one_letter_code
_entity_poly.pdbx_strand_id
1 'polypeptide(L)'
;MAAFAAAADTIATVSDPLGSLIAAGLGWLIDHFEPLKGWFNDLTGDAGEVQAFAQTWTNIQKQLQASGDELTRILGDVDELAGEAMDAYRRFQQDSAQHLHGAATWAGAMTTGLGIASTIVQVVHDIVRDVLSQLVGSAISWASEAVLSLGLATPWIVEQVSTRVASWTAKVGSKMTALVRSVKALSKLLDELRGLLREADELFASVLKGGKEAAKRAAHNAKEGVAGLPGVRRLDPRRNALISDMQHWADDAGIPGYKPFGDLSGTEFIDTHLKSFTDKGFADWRWPSHDGFDTGRPIVPADEFLQPGDVIDRLSPLRPEKDTGEFASPPGTAFPSQSLPPDRLAPTFEHYEIEVVKQLPPDVRAGWIAGDFQQAGGGLQFHFPGGIAKWIHDGYIRVR
;
A
#
# COMPACT_ATOMS: atom_id res chain seq x y z
N MET A 1 -32.34 35.00 38.67
CA MET A 1 -33.22 34.09 39.43
C MET A 1 -32.40 32.88 39.89
N ALA A 2 -31.51 33.10 40.86
CA ALA A 2 -30.64 32.10 41.48
C ALA A 2 -30.83 32.17 43.01
N ALA A 3 -32.09 32.11 43.44
CA ALA A 3 -32.46 32.19 44.86
C ALA A 3 -33.31 31.00 45.34
N PHE A 4 -33.44 29.95 44.51
CA PHE A 4 -34.17 28.73 44.88
C PHE A 4 -33.34 27.43 44.79
N ALA A 5 -32.08 27.50 44.33
CA ALA A 5 -31.20 26.33 44.25
C ALA A 5 -30.38 26.09 45.54
N ALA A 6 -30.12 27.13 46.34
CA ALA A 6 -29.25 27.03 47.53
C ALA A 6 -29.86 26.28 48.73
N ALA A 7 -31.18 26.00 48.73
CA ALA A 7 -31.86 25.29 49.82
C ALA A 7 -32.07 23.79 49.55
N ALA A 8 -31.94 23.34 48.30
CA ALA A 8 -32.02 21.92 47.95
C ALA A 8 -30.68 21.19 48.21
N ASP A 9 -29.55 21.90 48.08
CA ASP A 9 -28.21 21.35 48.28
C ASP A 9 -27.86 21.07 49.75
N THR A 10 -28.62 21.56 50.73
CA THR A 10 -28.33 21.30 52.15
C THR A 10 -28.97 20.02 52.68
N ILE A 11 -30.00 19.47 52.03
CA ILE A 11 -30.72 18.26 52.49
C ILE A 11 -30.15 16.99 51.85
N ALA A 12 -29.66 17.05 50.61
CA ALA A 12 -28.95 15.94 49.96
C ALA A 12 -27.55 15.68 50.59
N THR A 13 -26.86 16.74 51.00
CA THR A 13 -25.49 16.68 51.55
C THR A 13 -25.41 16.05 52.94
N VAL A 14 -26.51 16.03 53.71
CA VAL A 14 -26.56 15.37 55.03
C VAL A 14 -26.80 13.86 54.91
N SER A 15 -27.43 13.41 53.83
CA SER A 15 -27.89 12.02 53.67
C SER A 15 -26.86 11.13 52.99
N ASP A 16 -26.08 11.68 52.06
CA ASP A 16 -24.96 11.00 51.41
C ASP A 16 -23.82 12.00 51.11
N PRO A 17 -23.10 12.46 52.15
CA PRO A 17 -22.00 13.41 51.99
C PRO A 17 -20.88 12.85 51.08
N LEU A 18 -20.77 11.52 50.94
CA LEU A 18 -19.82 10.89 50.05
C LEU A 18 -20.30 10.94 48.60
N GLY A 19 -21.56 10.61 48.32
CA GLY A 19 -22.14 10.67 46.99
C GLY A 19 -22.12 12.06 46.37
N SER A 20 -22.43 13.11 47.16
CA SER A 20 -22.35 14.50 46.71
C SER A 20 -20.91 14.94 46.42
N LEU A 21 -19.95 14.49 47.22
CA LEU A 21 -18.53 14.83 47.08
C LEU A 21 -17.88 14.07 45.91
N ILE A 22 -18.31 12.82 45.67
CA ILE A 22 -17.95 12.03 44.48
C ILE A 22 -18.54 12.66 43.21
N ALA A 23 -19.81 13.09 43.22
CA ALA A 23 -20.43 13.74 42.06
C ALA A 23 -19.77 15.09 41.72
N ALA A 24 -19.48 15.91 42.73
CA ALA A 24 -18.74 17.16 42.55
C ALA A 24 -17.29 16.92 42.08
N GLY A 25 -16.64 15.89 42.63
CA GLY A 25 -15.29 15.47 42.21
C GLY A 25 -15.26 14.95 40.78
N LEU A 26 -16.25 14.17 40.35
CA LEU A 26 -16.36 13.65 38.99
C LEU A 26 -16.62 14.74 37.95
N GLY A 27 -17.46 15.75 38.26
CA GLY A 27 -17.68 16.90 37.39
C GLY A 27 -16.39 17.71 37.18
N TRP A 28 -15.68 18.02 38.27
CA TRP A 28 -14.38 18.70 38.20
C TRP A 28 -13.31 17.90 37.42
N LEU A 29 -13.29 16.58 37.61
CA LEU A 29 -12.32 15.69 36.97
C LEU A 29 -12.63 15.54 35.47
N ILE A 30 -13.89 15.54 35.05
CA ILE A 30 -14.25 15.56 33.63
C ILE A 30 -13.82 16.88 32.99
N ASP A 31 -14.13 18.03 33.60
CA ASP A 31 -13.77 19.35 33.07
C ASP A 31 -12.24 19.55 32.93
N HIS A 32 -11.46 18.94 33.81
CA HIS A 32 -9.99 18.98 33.75
C HIS A 32 -9.35 17.93 32.83
N PHE A 33 -10.01 16.80 32.58
CA PHE A 33 -9.48 15.72 31.72
C PHE A 33 -10.01 15.76 30.28
N GLU A 34 -11.12 16.45 29.99
CA GLU A 34 -11.67 16.60 28.63
C GLU A 34 -10.68 17.22 27.63
N PRO A 35 -9.90 18.28 27.97
CA PRO A 35 -8.90 18.83 27.05
C PRO A 35 -7.82 17.82 26.64
N LEU A 36 -7.48 16.89 27.54
CA LEU A 36 -6.50 15.83 27.28
C LEU A 36 -7.04 14.75 26.33
N LYS A 37 -8.36 14.47 26.39
CA LYS A 37 -9.03 13.54 25.46
C LYS A 37 -9.15 14.13 24.05
N GLY A 38 -9.38 15.44 23.94
CA GLY A 38 -9.35 16.15 22.65
C GLY A 38 -7.98 16.05 21.98
N TRP A 39 -6.90 16.30 22.73
CA TRP A 39 -5.54 16.14 22.21
C TRP A 39 -5.18 14.69 21.88
N PHE A 40 -5.66 13.71 22.64
CA PHE A 40 -5.47 12.29 22.31
C PHE A 40 -6.05 11.94 20.94
N ASN A 41 -7.25 12.41 20.61
CA ASN A 41 -7.86 12.15 19.32
C ASN A 41 -7.19 12.91 18.16
N ASP A 42 -6.67 14.11 18.42
CA ASP A 42 -6.12 14.98 17.36
C ASP A 42 -4.61 14.78 17.10
N LEU A 43 -3.83 14.24 18.06
CA LEU A 43 -2.35 14.20 17.98
C LEU A 43 -1.74 12.79 17.80
N THR A 44 -2.51 11.71 17.82
CA THR A 44 -1.99 10.34 17.60
C THR A 44 -1.80 10.03 16.12
N GLY A 45 -0.89 10.75 15.45
CA GLY A 45 -0.30 10.29 14.19
C GLY A 45 0.80 9.26 14.47
N ASP A 46 1.06 8.33 13.54
CA ASP A 46 2.14 7.34 13.67
C ASP A 46 3.46 7.91 13.10
N ALA A 47 4.40 8.24 14.00
CA ALA A 47 5.72 8.74 13.62
C ALA A 47 6.52 7.73 12.78
N GLY A 48 6.30 6.43 13.03
CA GLY A 48 6.91 5.32 12.31
C GLY A 48 6.37 5.21 10.88
N GLU A 49 5.08 5.44 10.66
CA GLU A 49 4.52 5.53 9.31
C GLU A 49 5.15 6.69 8.53
N VAL A 50 5.23 7.89 9.12
CA VAL A 50 5.85 9.06 8.48
C VAL A 50 7.34 8.81 8.17
N GLN A 51 8.05 8.11 9.05
CA GLN A 51 9.44 7.72 8.82
C GLN A 51 9.58 6.69 7.70
N ALA A 52 8.65 5.72 7.60
CA ALA A 52 8.59 4.77 6.50
C ALA A 52 8.35 5.47 5.16
N PHE A 53 7.50 6.51 5.13
CA PHE A 53 7.36 7.39 3.97
C PHE A 53 8.64 8.18 3.66
N ALA A 54 9.41 8.66 4.66
CA ALA A 54 10.69 9.31 4.39
C ALA A 54 11.72 8.35 3.77
N GLN A 55 11.81 7.13 4.30
CA GLN A 55 12.72 6.09 3.79
C GLN A 55 12.37 5.68 2.35
N THR A 56 11.09 5.72 2.04
CA THR A 56 10.57 5.52 0.69
C THR A 56 11.14 6.53 -0.29
N TRP A 57 11.05 7.83 0.02
CA TRP A 57 11.60 8.89 -0.83
C TRP A 57 13.13 8.81 -0.92
N THR A 58 13.81 8.31 0.12
CA THR A 58 15.26 8.06 0.07
C THR A 58 15.61 7.01 -0.98
N ASN A 59 14.82 5.93 -1.05
CA ASN A 59 15.05 4.87 -2.02
C ASN A 59 14.78 5.36 -3.45
N ILE A 60 13.74 6.18 -3.64
CA ILE A 60 13.43 6.84 -4.91
C ILE A 60 14.58 7.75 -5.36
N GLN A 61 15.10 8.59 -4.46
CA GLN A 61 16.26 9.46 -4.73
C GLN A 61 17.45 8.65 -5.25
N LYS A 62 17.88 7.62 -4.51
CA LYS A 62 19.05 6.81 -4.86
C LYS A 62 18.91 6.17 -6.24
N GLN A 63 17.71 5.67 -6.54
CA GLN A 63 17.45 5.01 -7.81
C GLN A 63 17.43 5.99 -8.99
N LEU A 64 16.81 7.16 -8.82
CA LEU A 64 16.83 8.21 -9.85
C LEU A 64 18.26 8.71 -10.11
N GLN A 65 19.06 8.88 -9.06
CA GLN A 65 20.50 9.19 -9.18
C GLN A 65 21.24 8.13 -10.00
N ALA A 66 21.13 6.86 -9.62
CA ALA A 66 21.81 5.76 -10.31
C ALA A 66 21.39 5.64 -11.78
N SER A 67 20.11 5.87 -12.11
CA SER A 67 19.62 5.85 -13.48
C SER A 67 20.15 7.03 -14.31
N GLY A 68 20.27 8.23 -13.74
CA GLY A 68 20.91 9.37 -14.40
C GLY A 68 22.41 9.14 -14.65
N ASP A 69 23.09 8.56 -13.66
CA ASP A 69 24.52 8.20 -13.77
C ASP A 69 24.75 7.15 -14.86
N GLU A 70 23.91 6.13 -14.92
CA GLU A 70 24.00 5.05 -15.92
C GLU A 70 23.74 5.56 -17.34
N LEU A 71 22.75 6.44 -17.53
CA LEU A 71 22.53 7.08 -18.85
C LEU A 71 23.74 7.92 -19.27
N THR A 72 24.33 8.66 -18.34
CA THR A 72 25.55 9.44 -18.60
C THR A 72 26.72 8.53 -18.97
N ARG A 73 26.84 7.36 -18.32
CA ARG A 73 27.85 6.34 -18.62
C ARG A 73 27.68 5.78 -20.03
N ILE A 74 26.48 5.32 -20.38
CA ILE A 74 26.16 4.75 -21.70
C ILE A 74 26.43 5.76 -22.82
N LEU A 75 26.22 7.06 -22.55
CA LEU A 75 26.53 8.10 -23.52
C LEU A 75 28.03 8.20 -23.86
N GLY A 76 28.90 7.87 -22.91
CA GLY A 76 30.34 7.76 -23.16
C GLY A 76 30.68 6.61 -24.13
N ASP A 77 29.91 5.51 -24.10
CA ASP A 77 30.13 4.34 -24.97
C ASP A 77 29.82 4.64 -26.45
N VAL A 78 29.07 5.71 -26.74
CA VAL A 78 28.66 6.12 -28.09
C VAL A 78 29.28 7.44 -28.54
N ASP A 79 30.29 7.94 -27.83
CA ASP A 79 30.89 9.26 -28.08
C ASP A 79 31.58 9.34 -29.45
N GLU A 80 32.21 8.25 -29.88
CA GLU A 80 32.93 8.15 -31.18
C GLU A 80 31.99 8.10 -32.40
N LEU A 81 30.69 7.87 -32.21
CA LEU A 81 29.72 7.78 -33.29
C LEU A 81 29.29 9.18 -33.75
N ALA A 82 29.63 9.55 -34.99
CA ALA A 82 29.36 10.87 -35.56
C ALA A 82 28.10 10.90 -36.45
N GLY A 83 27.40 12.05 -36.46
CA GLY A 83 26.27 12.33 -37.35
C GLY A 83 25.13 13.07 -36.63
N GLU A 84 24.32 13.82 -37.38
CA GLU A 84 23.26 14.68 -36.83
C GLU A 84 22.25 13.91 -35.95
N ALA A 85 21.94 12.66 -36.33
CA ALA A 85 21.06 11.78 -35.56
C ALA A 85 21.68 11.36 -34.22
N MET A 86 22.99 11.06 -34.20
CA MET A 86 23.71 10.70 -32.97
C MET A 86 23.89 11.91 -32.05
N ASP A 87 24.10 13.11 -32.61
CA ASP A 87 24.15 14.35 -31.84
C ASP A 87 22.79 14.70 -31.22
N ALA A 88 21.70 14.50 -31.95
CA ALA A 88 20.34 14.67 -31.42
C ALA A 88 20.04 13.65 -30.30
N TYR A 89 20.43 12.39 -30.50
CA TYR A 89 20.29 11.33 -29.50
C TYR A 89 21.11 11.65 -28.23
N ARG A 90 22.37 12.05 -28.36
CA ARG A 90 23.21 12.42 -27.22
C ARG A 90 22.60 13.58 -26.42
N ARG A 91 22.15 14.64 -27.08
CA ARG A 91 21.50 15.78 -26.41
C ARG A 91 20.24 15.33 -25.66
N PHE A 92 19.40 14.51 -26.28
CA PHE A 92 18.19 13.99 -25.66
C PHE A 92 18.48 13.13 -24.40
N GLN A 93 19.48 12.27 -24.48
CA GLN A 93 19.84 11.39 -23.36
C GLN A 93 20.57 12.14 -22.23
N GLN A 94 21.41 13.13 -22.56
CA GLN A 94 22.04 14.00 -21.55
C GLN A 94 21.00 14.80 -20.78
N ASP A 95 20.00 15.32 -21.49
CA ASP A 95 18.88 16.03 -20.90
C ASP A 95 18.02 15.12 -20.01
N SER A 96 17.73 13.89 -20.48
CA SER A 96 17.05 12.87 -19.68
C SER A 96 17.82 12.50 -18.40
N ALA A 97 19.15 12.40 -18.46
CA ALA A 97 20.00 12.17 -17.29
C ALA A 97 19.92 13.33 -16.29
N GLN A 98 19.95 14.57 -16.77
CA GLN A 98 19.81 15.77 -15.93
C GLN A 98 18.43 15.83 -15.24
N HIS A 99 17.35 15.43 -15.91
CA HIS A 99 16.03 15.34 -15.27
C HIS A 99 15.97 14.27 -14.18
N LEU A 100 16.62 13.13 -14.38
CA LEU A 100 16.68 12.08 -13.35
C LEU A 100 17.46 12.58 -12.12
N HIS A 101 18.56 13.30 -12.31
CA HIS A 101 19.29 13.92 -11.19
C HIS A 101 18.47 15.03 -10.50
N GLY A 102 17.74 15.84 -11.26
CA GLY A 102 16.81 16.85 -10.72
C GLY A 102 15.68 16.22 -9.89
N ALA A 103 15.05 15.17 -10.41
CA ALA A 103 14.01 14.40 -9.72
C ALA A 103 14.55 13.68 -8.48
N ALA A 104 15.79 13.20 -8.51
CA ALA A 104 16.45 12.63 -7.34
C ALA A 104 16.66 13.67 -6.23
N THR A 105 17.09 14.87 -6.61
CA THR A 105 17.26 15.99 -5.67
C THR A 105 15.93 16.36 -5.00
N TRP A 106 14.85 16.35 -5.79
CA TRP A 106 13.47 16.47 -5.32
C TRP A 106 13.06 15.43 -4.29
N ALA A 107 13.29 14.16 -4.59
CA ALA A 107 13.01 13.06 -3.68
C ALA A 107 13.84 13.15 -2.38
N GLY A 108 15.07 13.65 -2.46
CA GLY A 108 15.90 13.91 -1.27
C GLY A 108 15.37 15.03 -0.38
N ALA A 109 14.84 16.09 -0.98
CA ALA A 109 14.18 17.15 -0.22
C ALA A 109 12.90 16.66 0.47
N MET A 110 12.10 15.80 -0.18
CA MET A 110 10.92 15.16 0.43
C MET A 110 11.28 14.23 1.59
N THR A 111 12.34 13.43 1.46
CA THR A 111 12.91 12.64 2.56
C THR A 111 13.20 13.51 3.78
N THR A 112 13.87 14.63 3.56
CA THR A 112 14.29 15.54 4.63
C THR A 112 13.07 16.18 5.31
N GLY A 113 12.08 16.65 4.53
CA GLY A 113 10.84 17.21 5.06
C GLY A 113 10.04 16.20 5.89
N LEU A 114 9.90 14.97 5.41
CA LEU A 114 9.20 13.90 6.13
C LEU A 114 9.97 13.44 7.38
N GLY A 115 11.30 13.46 7.37
CA GLY A 115 12.10 13.19 8.56
C GLY A 115 11.88 14.23 9.67
N ILE A 116 11.77 15.51 9.31
CA ILE A 116 11.39 16.56 10.28
C ILE A 116 9.97 16.35 10.79
N ALA A 117 9.02 16.03 9.90
CA ALA A 117 7.63 15.75 10.29
C ALA A 117 7.53 14.56 11.24
N SER A 118 8.23 13.45 10.97
CA SER A 118 8.30 12.29 11.86
C SER A 118 8.85 12.66 13.22
N THR A 119 9.93 13.46 13.28
CA THR A 119 10.50 13.95 14.55
C THR A 119 9.46 14.74 15.36
N ILE A 120 8.67 15.60 14.70
CA ILE A 120 7.60 16.35 15.35
C ILE A 120 6.51 15.42 15.91
N VAL A 121 6.04 14.46 15.11
CA VAL A 121 5.02 13.48 15.51
C VAL A 121 5.53 12.61 16.66
N GLN A 122 6.79 12.20 16.64
CA GLN A 122 7.40 11.41 17.71
C GLN A 122 7.45 12.19 19.03
N VAL A 123 7.88 13.46 19.01
CA VAL A 123 7.88 14.31 20.21
C VAL A 123 6.47 14.45 20.78
N VAL A 124 5.47 14.64 19.92
CA VAL A 124 4.07 14.74 20.30
C VAL A 124 3.56 13.42 20.92
N HIS A 125 3.82 12.30 20.27
CA HIS A 125 3.40 10.97 20.71
C HIS A 125 4.01 10.61 22.07
N ASP A 126 5.31 10.86 22.26
CA ASP A 126 6.01 10.58 23.52
C ASP A 126 5.44 11.42 24.67
N ILE A 127 5.03 12.67 24.41
CA ILE A 127 4.35 13.52 25.39
C ILE A 127 3.00 12.91 25.79
N VAL A 128 2.16 12.56 24.81
CA VAL A 128 0.83 11.99 25.07
C VAL A 128 0.97 10.69 25.85
N ARG A 129 1.88 9.81 25.45
CA ARG A 129 2.16 8.55 26.13
C ARG A 129 2.66 8.74 27.57
N ASP A 130 3.60 9.66 27.80
CA ASP A 130 4.13 9.94 29.14
C ASP A 130 3.05 10.53 30.05
N VAL A 131 2.22 11.42 29.52
CA VAL A 131 1.05 12.00 30.21
C VAL A 131 0.07 10.91 30.61
N LEU A 132 -0.34 10.06 29.66
CA LEU A 132 -1.27 8.97 29.94
C LEU A 132 -0.71 8.01 30.99
N SER A 133 0.56 7.63 30.87
CA SER A 133 1.20 6.69 31.80
C SER A 133 1.24 7.23 33.23
N GLN A 134 1.62 8.50 33.39
CA GLN A 134 1.67 9.13 34.71
C GLN A 134 0.26 9.42 35.25
N LEU A 135 -0.70 9.83 34.42
CA LEU A 135 -2.09 10.06 34.86
C LEU A 135 -2.78 8.77 35.30
N VAL A 136 -2.61 7.67 34.56
CA VAL A 136 -3.17 6.37 34.95
C VAL A 136 -2.56 5.90 36.28
N GLY A 137 -1.24 5.99 36.45
CA GLY A 137 -0.58 5.64 37.71
C GLY A 137 -1.03 6.53 38.87
N SER A 138 -1.20 7.82 38.61
CA SER A 138 -1.69 8.81 39.57
C SER A 138 -3.14 8.57 39.98
N ALA A 139 -4.01 8.26 39.02
CA ALA A 139 -5.44 8.03 39.24
C ALA A 139 -5.69 6.82 40.14
N ILE A 140 -4.92 5.74 39.98
CA ILE A 140 -4.99 4.56 40.86
C ILE A 140 -4.62 4.95 42.30
N SER A 141 -3.56 5.75 42.47
CA SER A 141 -3.13 6.26 43.78
C SER A 141 -4.20 7.12 44.43
N TRP A 142 -4.76 8.08 43.69
CA TRP A 142 -5.80 8.99 44.18
C TRP A 142 -7.10 8.25 44.51
N ALA A 143 -7.52 7.29 43.68
CA ALA A 143 -8.68 6.46 43.96
C ALA A 143 -8.48 5.61 45.23
N SER A 144 -7.30 5.03 45.42
CA SER A 144 -6.96 4.26 46.62
C SER A 144 -6.96 5.16 47.87
N GLU A 145 -6.38 6.36 47.77
CA GLU A 145 -6.32 7.34 48.86
C GLU A 145 -7.73 7.85 49.24
N ALA A 146 -8.59 8.10 48.25
CA ALA A 146 -9.98 8.50 48.47
C ALA A 146 -10.79 7.37 49.15
N VAL A 147 -10.64 6.12 48.71
CA VAL A 147 -11.35 4.96 49.29
C VAL A 147 -10.87 4.69 50.72
N LEU A 148 -9.55 4.66 50.96
CA LEU A 148 -8.96 4.37 52.27
C LEU A 148 -9.23 5.48 53.29
N SER A 149 -9.29 6.74 52.85
CA SER A 149 -9.63 7.88 53.71
C SER A 149 -11.14 8.11 53.87
N LEU A 150 -11.99 7.27 53.26
CA LEU A 150 -13.43 7.47 53.20
C LEU A 150 -13.79 8.89 52.71
N GLY A 151 -13.11 9.36 51.67
CA GLY A 151 -13.35 10.67 51.05
C GLY A 151 -12.80 11.88 51.82
N LEU A 152 -12.15 11.70 52.97
CA LEU A 152 -11.58 12.79 53.76
C LEU A 152 -10.31 13.38 53.14
N ALA A 153 -9.53 12.60 52.38
CA ALA A 153 -8.34 13.07 51.71
C ALA A 153 -8.63 13.85 50.41
N THR A 154 -9.90 13.99 50.00
CA THR A 154 -10.28 14.65 48.73
C THR A 154 -9.68 16.05 48.56
N PRO A 155 -9.67 16.95 49.55
CA PRO A 155 -9.05 18.28 49.40
C PRO A 155 -7.54 18.21 49.08
N TRP A 156 -6.85 17.25 49.69
CA TRP A 156 -5.42 16.99 49.46
C TRP A 156 -5.19 16.34 48.08
N ILE A 157 -6.07 15.42 47.66
CA ILE A 157 -6.03 14.83 46.31
C ILE A 157 -6.22 15.93 45.25
N VAL A 158 -7.13 16.90 45.45
CA VAL A 158 -7.31 18.03 44.54
C VAL A 158 -6.01 18.84 44.41
N GLU A 159 -5.33 19.14 45.51
CA GLU A 159 -4.04 19.83 45.49
C GLU A 159 -2.96 19.05 44.71
N GLN A 160 -2.89 17.73 44.90
CA GLN A 160 -1.98 16.86 44.16
C GLN A 160 -2.30 16.84 42.65
N VAL A 161 -3.57 16.76 42.29
CA VAL A 161 -4.02 16.78 40.89
C VAL A 161 -3.67 18.14 40.27
N SER A 162 -3.99 19.25 40.92
CA SER A 162 -3.66 20.60 40.44
C SER A 162 -2.15 20.80 40.25
N THR A 163 -1.33 20.30 41.17
CA THR A 163 0.13 20.35 41.06
C THR A 163 0.64 19.53 39.88
N ARG A 164 0.08 18.32 39.67
CA ARG A 164 0.42 17.50 38.50
C ARG A 164 0.01 18.22 37.21
N VAL A 165 -1.23 18.72 37.10
CA VAL A 165 -1.73 19.54 35.98
C VAL A 165 -0.81 20.74 35.70
N ALA A 166 -0.39 21.49 36.71
CA ALA A 166 0.53 22.62 36.54
C ALA A 166 1.91 22.17 36.01
N SER A 167 2.44 21.06 36.52
CA SER A 167 3.70 20.48 36.02
C SER A 167 3.58 20.03 34.55
N TRP A 168 2.40 19.56 34.13
CA TRP A 168 2.09 19.20 32.75
C TRP A 168 2.07 20.42 31.84
N THR A 169 1.37 21.49 32.24
CA THR A 169 1.34 22.76 31.50
C THR A 169 2.77 23.29 31.27
N ALA A 170 3.64 23.19 32.28
CA ALA A 170 5.05 23.58 32.16
C ALA A 170 5.84 22.67 31.20
N LYS A 171 5.68 21.34 31.29
CA LYS A 171 6.32 20.38 30.37
C LYS A 171 5.89 20.62 28.92
N VAL A 172 4.58 20.74 28.67
CA VAL A 172 4.02 21.03 27.34
C VAL A 172 4.51 22.37 26.81
N GLY A 173 4.52 23.43 27.63
CA GLY A 173 5.03 24.75 27.24
C GLY A 173 6.50 24.74 26.81
N SER A 174 7.35 24.03 27.56
CA SER A 174 8.78 23.89 27.21
C SER A 174 9.00 23.18 25.87
N LYS A 175 8.14 22.22 25.52
CA LYS A 175 8.21 21.44 24.28
C LYS A 175 7.51 22.12 23.10
N MET A 176 6.50 22.95 23.33
CA MET A 176 5.92 23.82 22.30
C MET A 176 6.98 24.75 21.68
N THR A 177 7.93 25.21 22.49
CA THR A 177 9.09 25.96 21.99
C THR A 177 9.95 25.14 21.04
N ALA A 178 10.06 23.82 21.26
CA ALA A 178 10.76 22.91 20.35
C ALA A 178 9.95 22.68 19.07
N LEU A 179 8.63 22.52 19.17
CA LEU A 179 7.75 22.38 18.01
C LEU A 179 7.83 23.61 17.08
N VAL A 180 7.82 24.82 17.65
CA VAL A 180 8.01 26.08 16.89
C VAL A 180 9.37 26.12 16.19
N ARG A 181 10.44 25.61 16.82
CA ARG A 181 11.76 25.50 16.18
C ARG A 181 11.74 24.50 15.02
N SER A 182 11.05 23.37 15.17
CA SER A 182 10.92 22.36 14.10
C SER A 182 10.06 22.86 12.93
N VAL A 183 8.99 23.61 13.20
CA VAL A 183 8.20 24.28 12.15
C VAL A 183 9.04 25.30 11.39
N LYS A 184 9.91 26.05 12.08
CA LYS A 184 10.84 26.99 11.44
C LYS A 184 11.92 26.29 10.61
N ALA A 185 12.37 25.11 11.02
CA ALA A 185 13.26 24.27 10.22
C ALA A 185 12.54 23.73 8.98
N LEU A 186 11.30 23.26 9.13
CA LEU A 186 10.47 22.80 8.02
C LEU A 186 10.18 23.92 7.02
N SER A 187 9.86 25.13 7.48
CA SER A 187 9.64 26.28 6.58
C SER A 187 10.87 26.59 5.73
N LYS A 188 12.07 26.47 6.31
CA LYS A 188 13.33 26.66 5.58
C LYS A 188 13.52 25.59 4.49
N LEU A 189 13.25 24.32 4.82
CA LEU A 189 13.31 23.24 3.83
C LEU A 189 12.26 23.40 2.72
N LEU A 190 11.06 23.90 3.04
CA LEU A 190 10.03 24.19 2.04
C LEU A 190 10.45 25.31 1.09
N ASP A 191 11.20 26.31 1.57
CA ASP A 191 11.76 27.36 0.71
C ASP A 191 12.90 26.84 -0.17
N GLU A 192 13.76 25.95 0.35
CA GLU A 192 14.78 25.24 -0.44
C GLU A 192 14.14 24.34 -1.52
N LEU A 193 13.09 23.59 -1.15
CA LEU A 193 12.30 22.78 -2.07
C LEU A 193 11.65 23.63 -3.17
N ARG A 194 11.08 24.80 -2.84
CA ARG A 194 10.53 25.74 -3.85
C ARG A 194 11.58 26.23 -4.83
N GLY A 195 12.83 26.41 -4.39
CA GLY A 195 13.96 26.74 -5.27
C GLY A 195 14.22 25.62 -6.29
N LEU A 196 14.34 24.38 -5.80
CA LEU A 196 14.51 23.19 -6.63
C LEU A 196 13.35 22.95 -7.60
N LEU A 197 12.12 23.33 -7.25
CA LEU A 197 10.92 23.24 -8.10
C LEU A 197 11.05 24.14 -9.32
N ARG A 198 11.52 25.37 -9.09
CA ARG A 198 11.71 26.37 -10.16
C ARG A 198 12.83 25.96 -11.10
N GLU A 199 13.94 25.47 -10.56
CA GLU A 199 15.05 24.96 -11.38
C GLU A 199 14.62 23.75 -12.23
N ALA A 200 13.82 22.84 -11.66
CA ALA A 200 13.25 21.72 -12.40
C ALA A 200 12.25 22.17 -13.47
N ASP A 201 11.34 23.10 -13.17
CA ASP A 201 10.37 23.65 -14.12
C ASP A 201 11.06 24.33 -15.32
N GLU A 202 12.16 25.04 -15.08
CA GLU A 202 12.99 25.65 -16.14
C GLU A 202 13.66 24.58 -17.01
N LEU A 203 14.16 23.49 -16.40
CA LEU A 203 14.72 22.32 -17.10
C LEU A 203 13.65 21.52 -17.88
N PHE A 204 12.40 21.48 -17.41
CA PHE A 204 11.29 20.86 -18.13
C PHE A 204 10.79 21.73 -19.29
N ALA A 205 10.76 23.05 -19.09
CA ALA A 205 10.32 24.01 -20.11
C ALA A 205 11.30 24.13 -21.28
N SER A 206 12.61 23.97 -21.04
CA SER A 206 13.64 23.99 -22.09
C SER A 206 13.49 22.82 -23.07
N VAL A 207 12.95 21.69 -22.62
CA VAL A 207 12.82 20.42 -23.36
C VAL A 207 11.54 20.33 -24.17
N LEU A 208 10.46 20.94 -23.67
CA LEU A 208 9.19 21.06 -24.41
C LEU A 208 9.33 21.85 -25.72
N LYS A 209 10.41 22.62 -25.89
CA LYS A 209 10.76 23.27 -27.16
C LYS A 209 11.30 22.30 -28.22
N GLY A 210 11.66 21.06 -27.86
CA GLY A 210 12.29 20.05 -28.72
C GLY A 210 11.37 19.06 -29.45
N GLY A 211 10.04 19.09 -29.25
CA GLY A 211 9.09 18.26 -30.00
C GLY A 211 8.08 17.54 -29.11
N LYS A 212 6.86 18.08 -29.06
CA LYS A 212 5.76 17.65 -28.15
C LYS A 212 5.48 16.15 -28.12
N GLU A 213 5.61 15.43 -29.24
CA GLU A 213 5.27 14.00 -29.30
C GLU A 213 6.37 13.09 -28.75
N ALA A 214 7.64 13.44 -28.95
CA ALA A 214 8.78 12.73 -28.35
C ALA A 214 8.78 12.92 -26.83
N ALA A 215 8.52 14.14 -26.35
CA ALA A 215 8.39 14.46 -24.94
C ALA A 215 7.23 13.71 -24.26
N LYS A 216 6.09 13.54 -24.96
CA LYS A 216 4.93 12.81 -24.43
C LYS A 216 5.22 11.31 -24.27
N ARG A 217 5.90 10.71 -25.24
CA ARG A 217 6.34 9.30 -25.19
C ARG A 217 7.44 9.08 -24.16
N ALA A 218 8.42 9.98 -24.08
CA ALA A 218 9.48 9.92 -23.08
C ALA A 218 8.92 10.08 -21.65
N ALA A 219 8.00 11.02 -21.42
CA ALA A 219 7.32 11.19 -20.14
C ALA A 219 6.44 9.97 -19.78
N HIS A 220 5.76 9.36 -20.75
CA HIS A 220 5.00 8.13 -20.52
C HIS A 220 5.91 6.95 -20.17
N ASN A 221 7.01 6.76 -20.91
CA ASN A 221 7.98 5.70 -20.67
C ASN A 221 8.77 5.90 -19.36
N ALA A 222 9.08 7.15 -18.99
CA ALA A 222 9.69 7.48 -17.71
C ALA A 222 8.73 7.23 -16.53
N LYS A 223 7.44 7.56 -16.70
CA LYS A 223 6.39 7.26 -15.71
C LYS A 223 6.21 5.75 -15.53
N GLU A 224 6.18 4.99 -16.62
CA GLU A 224 6.15 3.52 -16.63
C GLU A 224 7.41 2.93 -15.98
N GLY A 225 8.59 3.47 -16.29
CA GLY A 225 9.87 3.05 -15.72
C GLY A 225 9.95 3.27 -14.21
N VAL A 226 9.47 4.42 -13.72
CA VAL A 226 9.42 4.76 -12.29
C VAL A 226 8.37 3.93 -11.54
N ALA A 227 7.17 3.74 -12.11
CA ALA A 227 6.16 2.80 -11.59
C ALA A 227 6.66 1.34 -11.65
N GLY A 228 7.65 1.06 -12.49
CA GLY A 228 8.30 -0.22 -12.65
C GLY A 228 9.34 -0.57 -11.58
N LEU A 229 9.78 0.40 -10.76
CA LEU A 229 10.86 0.20 -9.80
C LEU A 229 10.39 -0.64 -8.60
N PRO A 230 11.14 -1.68 -8.17
CA PRO A 230 10.77 -2.54 -7.05
C PRO A 230 10.49 -1.79 -5.73
N GLY A 231 11.16 -0.66 -5.50
CA GLY A 231 10.94 0.20 -4.34
C GLY A 231 9.68 1.06 -4.41
N VAL A 232 9.25 1.47 -5.61
CA VAL A 232 8.04 2.28 -5.83
C VAL A 232 6.80 1.40 -5.86
N ARG A 233 6.89 0.21 -6.49
CA ARG A 233 5.81 -0.78 -6.49
C ARG A 233 5.39 -1.15 -5.09
N ARG A 234 6.35 -1.35 -4.17
CA ARG A 234 6.09 -1.71 -2.77
C ARG A 234 5.21 -0.73 -1.99
N LEU A 235 5.05 0.50 -2.47
CA LEU A 235 4.32 1.59 -1.82
C LEU A 235 2.87 1.70 -2.27
N ASP A 236 2.48 0.95 -3.30
CA ASP A 236 1.13 1.00 -3.82
C ASP A 236 0.16 0.43 -2.76
N PRO A 237 -0.76 1.24 -2.20
CA PRO A 237 -1.66 0.79 -1.13
C PRO A 237 -2.56 -0.37 -1.58
N ARG A 238 -2.77 -0.54 -2.89
CA ARG A 238 -3.51 -1.68 -3.45
C ARG A 238 -2.82 -3.02 -3.20
N ARG A 239 -1.51 -3.06 -2.95
CA ARG A 239 -0.79 -4.31 -2.64
C ARG A 239 -1.29 -4.93 -1.35
N ASN A 240 -1.38 -4.13 -0.28
CA ASN A 240 -1.80 -4.64 1.02
C ASN A 240 -3.27 -5.08 0.99
N ALA A 241 -4.13 -4.32 0.29
CA ALA A 241 -5.51 -4.72 0.05
C ALA A 241 -5.57 -6.05 -0.70
N LEU A 242 -4.86 -6.18 -1.82
CA LEU A 242 -4.82 -7.40 -2.61
C LEU A 242 -4.32 -8.62 -1.82
N ILE A 243 -3.31 -8.45 -0.95
CA ILE A 243 -2.84 -9.52 -0.06
C ILE A 243 -3.95 -9.98 0.88
N SER A 244 -4.62 -9.03 1.54
CA SER A 244 -5.72 -9.32 2.46
C SER A 244 -6.89 -10.01 1.73
N ASP A 245 -7.25 -9.50 0.55
CA ASP A 245 -8.35 -10.00 -0.26
C ASP A 245 -8.05 -11.44 -0.75
N MET A 246 -6.86 -11.69 -1.27
CA MET A 246 -6.41 -13.02 -1.69
C MET A 246 -6.45 -14.03 -0.55
N GLN A 247 -6.02 -13.64 0.66
CA GLN A 247 -6.12 -14.51 1.82
C GLN A 247 -7.59 -14.82 2.15
N HIS A 248 -8.43 -13.79 2.18
CA HIS A 248 -9.86 -13.95 2.47
C HIS A 248 -10.57 -14.83 1.44
N TRP A 249 -10.33 -14.62 0.15
CA TRP A 249 -10.92 -15.45 -0.92
C TRP A 249 -10.43 -16.91 -0.86
N ALA A 250 -9.18 -17.14 -0.49
CA ALA A 250 -8.65 -18.49 -0.29
C ALA A 250 -9.31 -19.20 0.90
N ASP A 251 -9.51 -18.47 2.01
CA ASP A 251 -10.19 -18.98 3.20
C ASP A 251 -11.66 -19.31 2.89
N ASP A 252 -12.36 -18.43 2.18
CA ASP A 252 -13.76 -18.60 1.77
C ASP A 252 -13.94 -19.76 0.78
N ALA A 253 -12.97 -19.97 -0.12
CA ALA A 253 -12.98 -21.08 -1.06
C ALA A 253 -12.87 -22.46 -0.35
N GLY A 254 -12.32 -22.49 0.87
CA GLY A 254 -12.30 -23.69 1.71
C GLY A 254 -11.54 -24.88 1.11
N ILE A 255 -10.56 -24.63 0.24
CA ILE A 255 -9.84 -25.68 -0.50
C ILE A 255 -8.88 -26.42 0.47
N PRO A 256 -9.06 -27.73 0.72
CA PRO A 256 -8.25 -28.45 1.70
C PRO A 256 -6.75 -28.41 1.39
N GLY A 257 -5.97 -27.89 2.34
CA GLY A 257 -4.50 -27.84 2.24
C GLY A 257 -3.96 -26.77 1.29
N TYR A 258 -4.81 -25.97 0.65
CA TYR A 258 -4.36 -24.85 -0.18
C TYR A 258 -3.78 -23.73 0.69
N LYS A 259 -2.56 -23.31 0.36
CA LYS A 259 -1.92 -22.14 0.95
C LYS A 259 -1.75 -21.08 -0.15
N PRO A 260 -2.47 -19.94 -0.11
CA PRO A 260 -2.45 -18.98 -1.21
C PRO A 260 -1.06 -18.41 -1.49
N PHE A 261 -0.21 -18.29 -0.47
CA PHE A 261 1.16 -17.79 -0.59
C PHE A 261 2.23 -18.89 -0.42
N GLY A 262 1.82 -20.16 -0.34
CA GLY A 262 2.70 -21.29 -0.03
C GLY A 262 3.48 -21.08 1.27
N ASP A 263 4.81 -21.06 1.16
CA ASP A 263 5.72 -20.84 2.30
C ASP A 263 6.19 -19.37 2.41
N LEU A 264 5.75 -18.49 1.51
CA LEU A 264 6.05 -17.06 1.54
C LEU A 264 5.05 -16.29 2.40
N SER A 265 5.47 -15.14 2.93
CA SER A 265 4.51 -14.12 3.37
C SER A 265 3.78 -13.51 2.18
N GLY A 266 2.59 -12.93 2.41
CA GLY A 266 1.85 -12.23 1.33
C GLY A 266 2.65 -11.10 0.67
N THR A 267 3.48 -10.40 1.45
CA THR A 267 4.38 -9.35 0.93
C THR A 267 5.46 -9.92 0.01
N GLU A 268 6.11 -11.02 0.41
CA GLU A 268 7.13 -11.70 -0.40
C GLU A 268 6.50 -12.30 -1.67
N PHE A 269 5.30 -12.85 -1.55
CA PHE A 269 4.53 -13.37 -2.68
C PHE A 269 4.27 -12.28 -3.72
N ILE A 270 3.74 -11.14 -3.31
CA ILE A 270 3.50 -10.00 -4.20
C ILE A 270 4.81 -9.47 -4.79
N ASP A 271 5.87 -9.34 -3.99
CA ASP A 271 7.18 -8.88 -4.49
C ASP A 271 7.76 -9.82 -5.56
N THR A 272 7.48 -11.11 -5.44
CA THR A 272 7.93 -12.14 -6.38
C THR A 272 7.07 -12.16 -7.64
N HIS A 273 5.74 -12.21 -7.50
CA HIS A 273 4.83 -12.57 -8.57
C HIS A 273 4.08 -11.38 -9.19
N LEU A 274 3.90 -10.26 -8.48
CA LEU A 274 3.20 -9.10 -9.06
C LEU A 274 4.14 -8.32 -9.99
N LYS A 275 3.69 -8.09 -11.22
CA LYS A 275 4.38 -7.22 -12.17
C LYS A 275 3.98 -5.78 -11.93
N SER A 276 2.69 -5.47 -11.98
CA SER A 276 2.15 -4.12 -11.75
C SER A 276 0.64 -4.21 -11.52
N PHE A 277 -0.01 -3.07 -11.37
CA PHE A 277 -1.45 -2.98 -11.57
C PHE A 277 -1.73 -2.35 -12.93
N THR A 278 -2.74 -2.84 -13.63
CA THR A 278 -3.26 -2.22 -14.85
C THR A 278 -3.87 -0.85 -14.55
N ASP A 279 -4.10 -0.03 -15.58
CA ASP A 279 -4.79 1.26 -15.46
C ASP A 279 -6.20 1.14 -14.83
N LYS A 280 -6.81 -0.04 -14.97
CA LYS A 280 -8.13 -0.36 -14.40
C LYS A 280 -8.05 -0.90 -12.96
N GLY A 281 -6.85 -1.02 -12.40
CA GLY A 281 -6.63 -1.46 -11.03
C GLY A 281 -6.49 -2.97 -10.83
N PHE A 282 -6.57 -3.79 -11.90
CA PHE A 282 -6.36 -5.24 -11.80
C PHE A 282 -4.88 -5.58 -11.66
N ALA A 283 -4.59 -6.64 -10.90
CA ALA A 283 -3.25 -7.19 -10.80
C ALA A 283 -2.77 -7.71 -12.18
N ASP A 284 -1.61 -7.24 -12.62
CA ASP A 284 -0.85 -7.81 -13.73
C ASP A 284 0.25 -8.68 -13.14
N TRP A 285 0.21 -9.99 -13.42
CA TRP A 285 1.07 -10.98 -12.82
C TRP A 285 2.27 -11.31 -13.70
N ARG A 286 3.39 -11.69 -13.09
CA ARG A 286 4.52 -12.30 -13.78
C ARG A 286 4.20 -13.76 -14.04
N TRP A 287 3.56 -14.01 -15.18
CA TRP A 287 3.26 -15.36 -15.62
C TRP A 287 4.53 -16.16 -15.95
N PRO A 288 4.50 -17.49 -15.76
CA PRO A 288 5.60 -18.37 -16.13
C PRO A 288 5.89 -18.26 -17.64
N SER A 289 7.14 -18.55 -18.01
CA SER A 289 7.50 -18.70 -19.42
C SER A 289 6.80 -19.92 -20.05
N HIS A 290 6.89 -20.04 -21.38
CA HIS A 290 6.34 -21.17 -22.13
C HIS A 290 4.85 -21.43 -21.89
N ASP A 291 4.05 -20.35 -21.76
CA ASP A 291 2.61 -20.45 -21.57
C ASP A 291 2.21 -21.26 -20.31
N GLY A 292 3.11 -21.38 -19.32
CA GLY A 292 2.90 -22.16 -18.11
C GLY A 292 3.00 -23.68 -18.28
N PHE A 293 3.47 -24.17 -19.42
CA PHE A 293 3.70 -25.59 -19.62
C PHE A 293 4.94 -26.11 -18.88
N ASP A 294 4.84 -27.30 -18.28
CA ASP A 294 5.97 -28.09 -17.79
C ASP A 294 6.74 -28.65 -18.99
N THR A 295 7.85 -27.98 -19.32
CA THR A 295 8.73 -28.35 -20.44
C THR A 295 9.53 -29.64 -20.20
N GLY A 296 9.48 -30.20 -18.98
CA GLY A 296 9.97 -31.55 -18.70
C GLY A 296 9.08 -32.64 -19.30
N ARG A 297 7.90 -32.29 -19.83
CA ARG A 297 6.93 -33.20 -20.44
C ARG A 297 6.57 -32.77 -21.86
N PRO A 298 6.11 -33.70 -22.72
CA PRO A 298 5.64 -33.35 -24.06
C PRO A 298 4.48 -32.36 -24.02
N ILE A 299 4.54 -31.36 -24.90
CA ILE A 299 3.41 -30.49 -25.26
C ILE A 299 2.95 -30.96 -26.63
N VAL A 300 1.68 -31.32 -26.74
CA VAL A 300 1.12 -32.00 -27.92
C VAL A 300 -0.12 -31.26 -28.44
N PRO A 301 -0.59 -31.54 -29.66
CA PRO A 301 -1.91 -31.11 -30.11
C PRO A 301 -3.02 -31.51 -29.11
N ALA A 302 -3.97 -30.61 -28.86
CA ALA A 302 -5.02 -30.84 -27.88
C ALA A 302 -5.99 -31.95 -28.29
N ASP A 303 -6.04 -32.31 -29.56
CA ASP A 303 -6.88 -33.37 -30.07
C ASP A 303 -6.42 -34.80 -29.68
N GLU A 304 -5.20 -34.93 -29.15
CA GLU A 304 -4.77 -36.15 -28.46
C GLU A 304 -5.53 -36.39 -27.15
N PHE A 305 -6.12 -35.34 -26.56
CA PHE A 305 -6.88 -35.38 -25.31
C PHE A 305 -8.36 -35.06 -25.48
N LEU A 306 -8.72 -34.27 -26.48
CA LEU A 306 -10.07 -33.73 -26.68
C LEU A 306 -10.65 -34.13 -28.04
N GLN A 307 -11.82 -34.74 -28.01
CA GLN A 307 -12.63 -35.09 -29.17
C GLN A 307 -13.92 -34.25 -29.19
N PRO A 308 -14.59 -34.11 -30.36
CA PRO A 308 -15.90 -33.49 -30.41
C PRO A 308 -16.89 -34.16 -29.43
N GLY A 309 -17.53 -33.36 -28.59
CA GLY A 309 -18.42 -33.76 -27.50
C GLY A 309 -17.77 -33.70 -26.11
N ASP A 310 -16.43 -33.62 -26.02
CA ASP A 310 -15.75 -33.48 -24.74
C ASP A 310 -15.95 -32.08 -24.14
N VAL A 311 -15.89 -32.02 -22.80
CA VAL A 311 -16.10 -30.79 -22.04
C VAL A 311 -14.81 -30.36 -21.36
N ILE A 312 -14.55 -29.05 -21.41
CA ILE A 312 -13.48 -28.37 -20.67
C ILE A 312 -14.08 -27.28 -19.79
N ASP A 313 -13.37 -26.91 -18.74
CA ASP A 313 -13.75 -25.87 -17.80
C ASP A 313 -12.84 -24.65 -17.96
N ARG A 314 -13.43 -23.47 -17.80
CA ARG A 314 -12.73 -22.21 -17.86
C ARG A 314 -13.11 -21.29 -16.71
N LEU A 315 -12.10 -20.85 -15.98
CA LEU A 315 -12.19 -19.81 -14.95
C LEU A 315 -11.87 -18.44 -15.55
N SER A 316 -12.83 -17.51 -15.50
CA SER A 316 -12.67 -16.19 -16.13
C SER A 316 -13.51 -15.11 -15.46
N PRO A 317 -13.07 -13.84 -15.50
CA PRO A 317 -13.89 -12.71 -15.09
C PRO A 317 -14.68 -12.11 -16.27
N LEU A 318 -14.54 -12.69 -17.46
CA LEU A 318 -15.17 -12.22 -18.69
C LEU A 318 -16.27 -13.19 -19.11
N ARG A 319 -17.32 -12.62 -19.72
CA ARG A 319 -18.34 -13.43 -20.39
C ARG A 319 -17.73 -14.17 -21.58
N PRO A 320 -18.17 -15.41 -21.88
CA PRO A 320 -17.52 -16.26 -22.88
C PRO A 320 -17.36 -15.62 -24.26
N GLU A 321 -18.38 -14.92 -24.76
CA GLU A 321 -18.36 -14.23 -26.05
C GLU A 321 -17.36 -13.05 -26.13
N LYS A 322 -16.79 -12.62 -25.00
CA LYS A 322 -15.77 -11.56 -24.93
C LYS A 322 -14.48 -12.05 -24.29
N ASP A 323 -14.37 -13.34 -24.03
CA ASP A 323 -13.26 -13.87 -23.28
C ASP A 323 -12.00 -13.98 -24.14
N THR A 324 -11.06 -13.07 -23.89
CA THR A 324 -9.77 -13.01 -24.56
C THR A 324 -8.71 -13.91 -23.94
N GLY A 325 -9.00 -14.59 -22.82
CA GLY A 325 -8.03 -15.50 -22.22
C GLY A 325 -7.94 -16.81 -23.01
N GLU A 326 -6.78 -17.43 -22.94
CA GLU A 326 -6.36 -18.47 -23.88
C GLU A 326 -6.28 -19.87 -23.25
N PHE A 327 -6.67 -20.04 -21.98
CA PHE A 327 -6.42 -21.30 -21.26
C PHE A 327 -7.69 -21.93 -20.72
N ALA A 328 -7.78 -23.24 -20.79
CA ALA A 328 -8.84 -24.02 -20.16
C ALA A 328 -8.22 -25.28 -19.55
N SER A 329 -8.96 -25.95 -18.67
CA SER A 329 -8.53 -27.20 -18.04
C SER A 329 -9.65 -28.24 -18.10
N PRO A 330 -9.37 -29.52 -17.88
CA PRO A 330 -10.43 -30.51 -17.69
C PRO A 330 -11.37 -30.11 -16.53
N PRO A 331 -12.67 -30.42 -16.60
CA PRO A 331 -13.60 -30.15 -15.52
C PRO A 331 -13.15 -30.83 -14.22
N GLY A 332 -13.27 -30.10 -13.11
CA GLY A 332 -12.85 -30.60 -11.79
C GLY A 332 -11.34 -30.57 -11.52
N THR A 333 -10.54 -29.97 -12.40
CA THR A 333 -9.10 -29.75 -12.13
C THR A 333 -8.95 -28.90 -10.86
N ALA A 334 -8.28 -29.44 -9.83
CA ALA A 334 -8.11 -28.75 -8.56
C ALA A 334 -7.34 -27.43 -8.74
N PHE A 335 -7.79 -26.36 -8.06
CA PHE A 335 -7.19 -25.02 -8.18
C PHE A 335 -5.66 -24.98 -7.96
N PRO A 336 -5.07 -25.66 -6.95
CA PRO A 336 -3.61 -25.67 -6.78
C PRO A 336 -2.87 -26.32 -7.94
N SER A 337 -3.51 -27.25 -8.65
CA SER A 337 -2.92 -27.91 -9.82
C SER A 337 -2.97 -27.04 -11.07
N GLN A 338 -3.72 -25.94 -11.05
CA GLN A 338 -3.81 -24.98 -12.15
C GLN A 338 -2.71 -23.90 -12.11
N SER A 339 -1.91 -23.83 -11.03
CA SER A 339 -0.87 -22.79 -10.83
C SER A 339 -1.38 -21.38 -11.15
N LEU A 340 -2.58 -21.05 -10.64
CA LEU A 340 -3.17 -19.74 -10.81
C LEU A 340 -2.88 -18.84 -9.59
N PRO A 341 -2.74 -17.52 -9.80
CA PRO A 341 -2.64 -16.59 -8.69
C PRO A 341 -3.93 -16.61 -7.84
N PRO A 342 -3.83 -16.39 -6.51
CA PRO A 342 -4.99 -16.49 -5.62
C PRO A 342 -6.14 -15.52 -5.91
N ASP A 343 -5.87 -14.42 -6.63
CA ASP A 343 -6.92 -13.47 -7.05
C ASP A 343 -7.97 -14.09 -7.99
N ARG A 344 -7.69 -15.27 -8.57
CA ARG A 344 -8.66 -16.05 -9.35
C ARG A 344 -9.75 -16.70 -8.50
N LEU A 345 -9.62 -16.68 -7.18
CA LEU A 345 -10.69 -17.06 -6.26
C LEU A 345 -11.64 -15.90 -5.93
N ALA A 346 -11.36 -14.68 -6.43
CA ALA A 346 -12.24 -13.55 -6.21
C ALA A 346 -13.64 -13.80 -6.79
N PRO A 347 -14.71 -13.25 -6.18
CA PRO A 347 -16.09 -13.42 -6.67
C PRO A 347 -16.35 -12.95 -8.10
N THR A 348 -15.43 -12.16 -8.66
CA THR A 348 -15.51 -11.72 -10.06
C THR A 348 -15.12 -12.80 -11.06
N PHE A 349 -14.47 -13.88 -10.65
CA PHE A 349 -14.11 -15.00 -11.51
C PHE A 349 -15.14 -16.11 -11.38
N GLU A 350 -15.67 -16.54 -12.52
CA GLU A 350 -16.67 -17.59 -12.58
C GLU A 350 -16.18 -18.72 -13.48
N HIS A 351 -16.63 -19.93 -13.16
CA HIS A 351 -16.42 -21.12 -13.98
C HIS A 351 -17.53 -21.22 -15.02
N TYR A 352 -17.18 -21.55 -16.26
CA TYR A 352 -18.13 -22.00 -17.27
C TYR A 352 -17.59 -23.16 -18.08
N GLU A 353 -18.49 -24.09 -18.40
CA GLU A 353 -18.18 -25.28 -19.20
C GLU A 353 -18.24 -24.97 -20.69
N ILE A 354 -17.33 -25.58 -21.44
CA ILE A 354 -17.19 -25.45 -22.88
C ILE A 354 -17.18 -26.85 -23.49
N GLU A 355 -18.06 -27.10 -24.45
CA GLU A 355 -18.08 -28.31 -25.28
C GLU A 355 -17.20 -28.11 -26.53
N VAL A 356 -16.38 -29.10 -26.85
CA VAL A 356 -15.65 -29.18 -28.12
C VAL A 356 -16.61 -29.62 -29.22
N VAL A 357 -16.79 -28.81 -30.26
CA VAL A 357 -17.79 -29.04 -31.32
C VAL A 357 -17.16 -29.65 -32.57
N LYS A 358 -15.90 -29.32 -32.86
CA LYS A 358 -15.15 -29.78 -34.03
C LYS A 358 -13.78 -30.29 -33.60
N GLN A 359 -13.17 -31.11 -34.46
CA GLN A 359 -11.77 -31.50 -34.29
C GLN A 359 -10.91 -30.24 -34.10
N LEU A 360 -10.16 -30.17 -33.01
CA LEU A 360 -9.30 -29.03 -32.73
C LEU A 360 -8.07 -29.07 -33.64
N PRO A 361 -7.70 -27.94 -34.25
CA PRO A 361 -6.50 -27.88 -35.08
C PRO A 361 -5.21 -27.95 -34.25
N PRO A 362 -4.06 -28.30 -34.85
CA PRO A 362 -2.81 -28.58 -34.12
C PRO A 362 -2.20 -27.38 -33.37
N ASP A 363 -2.66 -26.15 -33.64
CA ASP A 363 -2.27 -24.94 -32.92
C ASP A 363 -2.92 -24.84 -31.53
N VAL A 364 -4.04 -25.52 -31.29
CA VAL A 364 -4.56 -25.73 -29.93
C VAL A 364 -3.73 -26.82 -29.28
N ARG A 365 -3.03 -26.49 -28.19
CA ARG A 365 -2.05 -27.38 -27.56
C ARG A 365 -2.53 -27.84 -26.19
N ALA A 366 -2.21 -29.08 -25.83
CA ALA A 366 -2.37 -29.63 -24.50
C ALA A 366 -1.02 -29.92 -23.86
N GLY A 367 -0.97 -29.80 -22.55
CA GLY A 367 0.23 -30.09 -21.78
C GLY A 367 0.02 -29.91 -20.29
N TRP A 368 0.99 -30.39 -19.52
CA TRP A 368 0.97 -30.31 -18.07
C TRP A 368 1.37 -28.93 -17.59
N ILE A 369 0.77 -28.47 -16.50
CA ILE A 369 0.98 -27.16 -15.91
C ILE A 369 2.23 -27.20 -15.03
N ALA A 370 3.18 -26.30 -15.24
CA ALA A 370 4.34 -26.12 -14.38
C ALA A 370 3.94 -25.55 -13.01
N GLY A 371 4.72 -25.83 -11.98
CA GLY A 371 4.54 -25.19 -10.67
C GLY A 371 4.88 -23.70 -10.73
N ASP A 372 3.95 -22.85 -10.30
CA ASP A 372 4.13 -21.40 -10.14
C ASP A 372 3.15 -20.87 -9.08
N PHE A 373 3.26 -19.58 -8.73
CA PHE A 373 2.46 -18.91 -7.68
C PHE A 373 2.44 -19.70 -6.37
N GLN A 374 3.59 -20.28 -6.02
CA GLN A 374 3.79 -21.11 -4.84
C GLN A 374 2.92 -22.39 -4.80
N GLN A 375 2.42 -22.83 -5.95
CA GLN A 375 1.70 -24.08 -6.10
C GLN A 375 2.50 -25.08 -6.93
N ALA A 376 2.23 -26.37 -6.72
CA ALA A 376 2.95 -27.44 -7.40
C ALA A 376 2.57 -27.60 -8.88
N GLY A 377 1.42 -27.07 -9.31
CA GLY A 377 0.89 -27.31 -10.65
C GLY A 377 0.56 -28.78 -10.87
N GLY A 378 0.91 -29.29 -12.05
CA GLY A 378 0.71 -30.69 -12.43
C GLY A 378 -0.69 -31.02 -12.93
N GLY A 379 -1.59 -30.03 -13.05
CA GLY A 379 -2.83 -30.18 -13.79
C GLY A 379 -2.60 -30.25 -15.30
N LEU A 380 -3.64 -30.57 -16.06
CA LEU A 380 -3.62 -30.48 -17.52
C LEU A 380 -4.21 -29.12 -17.93
N GLN A 381 -3.56 -28.44 -18.87
CA GLN A 381 -4.10 -27.24 -19.52
C GLN A 381 -4.19 -27.40 -21.03
N PHE A 382 -5.14 -26.68 -21.60
CA PHE A 382 -5.35 -26.51 -23.02
C PHE A 382 -5.12 -25.04 -23.37
N HIS A 383 -4.20 -24.78 -24.30
CA HIS A 383 -3.90 -23.45 -24.81
C HIS A 383 -4.62 -23.25 -26.16
N PHE A 384 -5.46 -22.24 -26.20
CA PHE A 384 -6.29 -21.78 -27.32
C PHE A 384 -5.77 -20.43 -27.82
N PRO A 385 -4.83 -20.41 -28.79
CA PRO A 385 -4.21 -19.17 -29.25
C PRO A 385 -5.24 -18.17 -29.77
N GLY A 386 -5.10 -16.90 -29.38
CA GLY A 386 -6.02 -15.83 -29.78
C GLY A 386 -7.31 -15.74 -28.96
N GLY A 387 -7.46 -16.57 -27.92
CA GLY A 387 -8.52 -16.44 -26.92
C GLY A 387 -9.79 -17.24 -27.18
N ILE A 388 -10.47 -17.61 -26.11
CA ILE A 388 -11.63 -18.53 -26.15
C ILE A 388 -12.78 -17.96 -26.99
N ALA A 389 -13.06 -16.66 -26.93
CA ALA A 389 -14.09 -16.03 -27.75
C ALA A 389 -13.89 -16.23 -29.25
N LYS A 390 -12.63 -16.21 -29.72
CA LYS A 390 -12.29 -16.50 -31.13
C LYS A 390 -12.72 -17.91 -31.50
N TRP A 391 -12.39 -18.90 -30.67
CA TRP A 391 -12.70 -20.31 -30.94
C TRP A 391 -14.19 -20.64 -30.84
N ILE A 392 -14.92 -19.91 -30.00
CA ILE A 392 -16.39 -19.93 -29.97
C ILE A 392 -16.95 -19.38 -31.29
N HIS A 393 -16.49 -18.21 -31.72
CA HIS A 393 -16.92 -17.58 -32.98
C HIS A 393 -16.64 -18.45 -34.20
N ASP A 394 -15.47 -19.09 -34.26
CA ASP A 394 -15.07 -20.00 -35.34
C ASP A 394 -15.82 -21.35 -35.27
N GLY A 395 -16.59 -21.57 -34.19
CA GLY A 395 -17.47 -22.71 -33.98
C GLY A 395 -16.72 -24.02 -33.72
N TYR A 396 -15.49 -23.95 -33.22
CA TYR A 396 -14.74 -25.14 -32.77
C TYR A 396 -15.15 -25.57 -31.38
N ILE A 397 -15.59 -24.62 -30.55
CA ILE A 397 -16.04 -24.84 -29.18
C ILE A 397 -17.32 -24.04 -28.92
N ARG A 398 -18.10 -24.41 -27.90
CA ARG A 398 -19.35 -23.73 -27.53
C ARG A 398 -19.55 -23.79 -26.02
N VAL A 399 -20.06 -22.70 -25.44
CA VAL A 399 -20.47 -22.67 -24.02
C VAL A 399 -21.68 -23.58 -23.81
N ARG A 400 -21.62 -24.39 -22.75
CA ARG A 400 -22.70 -25.33 -22.42
C ARG A 400 -23.90 -24.68 -21.75
#